data_AF-A0A3L6JHA8-F1
#
_entry.id   AF-A0A3L6JHA8-F1
#
_cell.length_a   1.000
_cell.length_b   1.000
_cell.length_c   1.000
_cell.angle_alpha   90.00
_cell.angle_beta   90.00
_cell.angle_gamma   90.00
#
_symmetry.space_group_name_H-M   'P 1'
#
loop_
_entity.id
_entity.type
_entity.pdbx_description
1 polymer ?
#
loop_
_entity_poly.entity_id
_entity_poly.type
_entity_poly.pdbx_seq_one_letter_code
_entity_poly.pdbx_strand_id
1 'polypeptide(L)'
;MSRKAKGAGLLVAGVIVFIISFFVLLPIQELYIVSLVAMFGGVVLVGVGGAMAKGIDRSLDTSAIECYFCKGTGKVPGVKGPETCPRCGGTGKGRSDD
;
A
#
# COMPACT_ATOMS: atom_id res chain seq x y z
N MET A 1 15.34 -2.77 -2.43
CA MET A 1 14.44 -3.94 -2.59
C MET A 1 13.09 -3.48 -3.09
N SER A 2 12.57 -4.04 -4.19
CA SER A 2 11.28 -3.66 -4.76
C SER A 2 10.13 -4.00 -3.80
N ARG A 3 9.10 -3.13 -3.68
CA ARG A 3 7.93 -3.37 -2.81
C ARG A 3 7.26 -4.71 -3.08
N LYS A 4 7.28 -5.16 -4.34
CA LYS A 4 6.82 -6.49 -4.76
C LYS A 4 7.56 -7.64 -4.05
N ALA A 5 8.87 -7.54 -3.89
CA ALA A 5 9.66 -8.56 -3.19
C ALA A 5 9.31 -8.61 -1.69
N LYS A 6 9.04 -7.46 -1.07
CA LYS A 6 8.57 -7.39 0.32
C LYS A 6 7.16 -7.98 0.49
N GLY A 7 6.23 -7.69 -0.43
CA GLY A 7 4.87 -8.26 -0.43
C GLY A 7 4.86 -9.78 -0.62
N ALA A 8 5.69 -10.30 -1.54
CA ALA A 8 5.86 -11.74 -1.72
C ALA A 8 6.44 -12.42 -0.47
N GLY A 9 7.43 -11.80 0.18
CA GLY A 9 7.97 -12.29 1.46
C GLY A 9 6.92 -12.34 2.56
N LEU A 10 6.09 -11.31 2.68
CA LEU A 10 5.00 -11.24 3.67
C LEU A 10 3.94 -12.32 3.44
N LEU A 11 3.61 -12.60 2.17
CA LEU A 11 2.69 -13.66 1.78
C LEU A 11 3.23 -15.03 2.20
N VAL A 12 4.48 -15.33 1.84
CA VAL A 12 5.13 -16.62 2.18
C VAL A 12 5.20 -16.80 3.69
N ALA A 13 5.59 -15.76 4.43
CA ALA A 13 5.61 -15.79 5.89
C ALA A 13 4.22 -16.07 6.49
N GLY A 14 3.16 -15.41 5.97
CA GLY A 14 1.79 -15.64 6.41
C GLY A 14 1.32 -17.08 6.18
N VAL A 15 1.64 -17.67 5.03
CA VAL A 15 1.31 -19.08 4.73
C VAL A 15 2.04 -20.03 5.68
N ILE A 16 3.32 -19.78 5.95
CA ILE A 16 4.12 -20.61 6.87
C ILE A 16 3.53 -20.56 8.28
N VAL A 17 3.22 -19.36 8.80
CA VAL A 17 2.58 -19.19 10.11
C VAL A 17 1.26 -19.95 10.17
N PHE A 18 0.42 -19.82 9.15
CA PHE A 18 -0.86 -20.51 9.09
C PHE A 18 -0.71 -22.04 9.13
N ILE A 19 0.20 -22.61 8.33
CA ILE A 19 0.46 -24.06 8.29
C ILE A 19 0.99 -24.55 9.65
N ILE A 20 1.95 -23.84 10.25
CA ILE A 20 2.50 -24.21 11.56
C ILE A 20 1.41 -24.16 12.63
N SER A 21 0.58 -23.11 12.63
CA SER A 21 -0.52 -23.01 13.58
C SER A 21 -1.54 -24.13 13.42
N PHE A 22 -1.88 -24.51 12.18
CA PHE A 22 -2.87 -25.54 11.90
C PHE A 22 -2.37 -26.96 12.23
N PHE A 23 -1.14 -27.31 11.84
CA PHE A 23 -0.63 -28.67 12.00
C PHE A 23 0.10 -28.91 13.31
N VAL A 24 0.72 -27.88 13.91
CA VAL A 24 1.57 -28.04 15.09
C VAL A 24 0.91 -27.49 16.35
N LEU A 25 0.33 -26.28 16.30
CA LEU A 25 -0.25 -25.66 17.50
C LEU A 25 -1.67 -26.18 17.80
N LEU A 26 -2.53 -26.33 16.79
CA LEU A 26 -3.91 -26.80 16.94
C LEU A 26 -4.06 -28.13 17.71
N PRO A 27 -3.22 -29.18 17.50
CA PRO A 27 -3.36 -30.43 18.25
C PRO A 27 -2.96 -30.33 19.73
N ILE A 28 -2.34 -29.20 20.16
CA ILE A 28 -1.93 -28.99 21.55
C ILE A 28 -3.05 -28.23 22.27
N GLN A 29 -3.78 -28.93 23.14
CA GLN A 29 -4.96 -28.40 23.85
C GLN A 29 -4.66 -27.11 24.63
N GLU A 30 -3.50 -27.04 25.29
CA GLU A 30 -3.04 -25.87 26.06
C GLU A 30 -2.79 -24.63 25.19
N LEU A 31 -2.59 -24.80 23.88
CA LEU A 31 -2.29 -23.73 22.94
C LEU A 31 -3.44 -23.44 21.98
N TYR A 32 -4.63 -24.01 22.19
CA TYR A 32 -5.76 -23.86 21.27
C TYR A 32 -6.10 -22.39 20.98
N ILE A 33 -6.27 -21.55 22.01
CA ILE A 33 -6.59 -20.12 21.83
C ILE A 33 -5.46 -19.40 21.09
N VAL A 34 -4.20 -19.70 21.44
CA VAL A 34 -3.02 -19.11 20.80
C VAL A 34 -2.96 -19.51 19.32
N SER A 35 -3.30 -20.77 19.01
CA SER A 35 -3.35 -21.28 17.63
C SER A 35 -4.39 -20.52 16.79
N LEU A 36 -5.56 -20.23 17.34
CA LEU A 36 -6.62 -19.49 16.65
C LEU A 36 -6.18 -18.06 16.34
N VAL A 37 -5.55 -17.38 17.31
CA VAL A 37 -5.02 -16.03 17.11
C VAL A 37 -3.90 -16.01 16.07
N ALA A 38 -2.99 -17.00 16.12
CA ALA A 38 -1.91 -17.13 15.15
C ALA A 38 -2.43 -17.45 13.74
N MET A 39 -3.44 -18.31 13.60
CA MET A 39 -4.11 -18.58 12.33
C MET A 39 -4.77 -17.33 11.77
N PHE A 40 -5.48 -16.56 12.60
CA PHE A 40 -6.08 -15.29 12.18
C PHE A 40 -5.01 -14.31 11.68
N GLY A 41 -3.90 -14.15 12.43
CA GLY A 41 -2.76 -13.34 12.01
C GLY A 41 -2.15 -13.83 10.69
N GLY A 42 -2.03 -15.14 10.50
CA GLY A 42 -1.57 -15.76 9.26
C GLY A 42 -2.45 -15.39 8.07
N VAL A 43 -3.77 -15.51 8.19
CA VAL A 43 -4.72 -15.14 7.11
C VAL A 43 -4.63 -13.65 6.78
N VAL A 44 -4.54 -12.78 7.79
CA VAL A 44 -4.37 -11.34 7.58
C VAL A 44 -3.06 -11.04 6.84
N LEU A 45 -1.95 -11.67 7.24
CA LEU A 45 -0.66 -11.53 6.56
C LEU A 45 -0.71 -12.01 5.11
N VAL A 46 -1.40 -13.13 4.83
CA VAL A 46 -1.60 -13.63 3.47
C VAL A 46 -2.43 -12.64 2.64
N GLY A 47 -3.51 -12.09 3.20
CA GLY A 47 -4.35 -11.10 2.53
C GLY A 47 -3.58 -9.82 2.18
N VAL A 48 -2.88 -9.24 3.15
CA VAL A 48 -2.07 -8.02 2.95
C VAL A 48 -0.88 -8.29 2.01
N GLY A 49 -0.15 -9.38 2.23
CA GLY A 49 0.98 -9.78 1.38
C GLY A 49 0.55 -10.04 -0.06
N GLY A 50 -0.61 -10.69 -0.26
CA GLY A 50 -1.23 -10.89 -1.57
C GLY A 50 -1.63 -9.60 -2.27
N ALA A 51 -2.27 -8.68 -1.56
CA ALA A 51 -2.64 -7.37 -2.10
C ALA A 51 -1.40 -6.57 -2.57
N MET A 52 -0.34 -6.56 -1.75
CA MET A 52 0.92 -5.88 -2.05
C MET A 52 1.71 -6.56 -3.18
N ALA A 53 1.76 -7.89 -3.21
CA ALA A 53 2.46 -8.66 -4.25
C ALA A 53 1.77 -8.49 -5.62
N LYS A 54 0.44 -8.48 -5.64
CA LYS A 54 -0.38 -8.25 -6.84
C LYS A 54 -0.33 -6.79 -7.30
N GLY A 55 0.17 -5.88 -6.45
CA GLY A 55 0.36 -4.48 -6.78
C GLY A 55 -0.95 -3.71 -6.88
N ILE A 56 -1.97 -4.08 -6.09
CA ILE A 56 -3.23 -3.33 -6.02
C ILE A 56 -2.97 -1.91 -5.47
N ASP A 57 -1.88 -1.70 -4.74
CA ASP A 57 -1.40 -0.39 -4.30
C ASP A 57 -1.02 0.57 -5.45
N ARG A 58 -0.83 0.06 -6.69
CA ARG A 58 -0.64 0.94 -7.87
C ARG A 58 -1.87 1.78 -8.17
N SER A 59 -3.05 1.41 -7.63
CA SER A 59 -4.28 2.20 -7.70
C SER A 59 -4.42 3.23 -6.58
N LEU A 60 -3.59 3.17 -5.53
CA LEU A 60 -3.56 4.14 -4.43
C LEU A 60 -2.52 5.24 -4.66
N ASP A 61 -1.48 4.96 -5.45
CA ASP A 61 -0.94 5.95 -6.37
C ASP A 61 -1.99 6.17 -7.48
N THR A 62 -3.17 6.67 -7.08
CA THR A 62 -3.93 7.54 -7.97
C THR A 62 -2.88 8.48 -8.50
N SER A 63 -2.56 8.42 -9.79
CA SER A 63 -1.82 9.47 -10.44
C SER A 63 -2.51 10.73 -9.97
N ALA A 64 -1.95 11.43 -8.99
CA ALA A 64 -2.49 12.69 -8.54
C ALA A 64 -2.34 13.50 -9.80
N ILE A 65 -3.43 13.60 -10.57
CA ILE A 65 -3.42 14.09 -11.95
C ILE A 65 -2.58 15.35 -11.86
N GLU A 66 -1.41 15.38 -12.46
CA GLU A 66 -0.55 16.54 -12.25
C GLU A 66 -1.32 17.71 -12.84
N CYS A 67 -1.35 18.85 -12.13
CA CYS A 67 -2.08 20.01 -12.65
C CYS A 67 -1.49 20.34 -14.04
N TYR A 68 -2.26 20.10 -15.11
CA TYR A 68 -1.77 20.19 -16.48
C TYR A 68 -1.14 21.55 -16.80
N PHE A 69 -1.61 22.59 -16.10
CA PHE A 69 -1.16 23.96 -16.25
C PHE A 69 0.25 24.21 -15.69
N CYS A 70 0.60 23.59 -14.56
CA CYS A 70 1.91 23.77 -13.93
C CYS A 70 2.77 22.49 -13.90
N LYS A 71 2.28 21.39 -14.49
CA LYS A 71 2.95 20.08 -14.58
C LYS A 71 3.49 19.60 -13.23
N GLY A 72 2.65 19.65 -12.19
CA GLY A 72 3.04 19.19 -10.86
C GLY A 72 3.86 20.17 -10.02
N THR A 73 4.38 21.25 -10.59
CA THR A 73 5.33 22.14 -9.89
C THR A 73 4.68 23.08 -8.87
N GLY A 74 3.36 23.33 -9.00
CA GLY A 74 2.63 24.30 -8.18
C GLY A 74 2.96 25.76 -8.48
N LYS A 75 3.85 26.05 -9.45
CA LYS A 75 4.30 27.41 -9.79
C LYS A 75 4.28 27.65 -11.29
N VAL A 76 4.13 28.90 -11.69
CA VAL A 76 4.17 29.35 -13.08
C VAL A 76 5.13 30.52 -13.24
N PRO A 77 5.80 30.67 -14.40
CA PRO A 77 6.68 31.81 -14.63
C PRO A 77 5.85 33.10 -14.70
N GLY A 78 6.10 34.01 -13.77
CA GLY A 78 5.50 35.36 -13.73
C GLY A 78 6.53 36.44 -14.07
N VAL A 79 6.04 37.66 -14.29
CA VAL A 79 6.83 38.81 -14.79
C VAL A 79 7.89 39.26 -13.77
N LYS A 80 7.65 39.02 -12.47
CA LYS A 80 8.58 39.37 -11.37
C LYS A 80 9.23 38.16 -10.70
N GLY A 81 9.04 36.95 -11.26
CA GLY A 81 9.51 35.70 -10.68
C GLY A 81 8.43 34.60 -10.70
N PRO A 82 8.72 33.42 -10.14
CA PRO A 82 7.78 32.32 -10.12
C PRO A 82 6.58 32.64 -9.20
N GLU A 83 5.39 32.64 -9.78
CA GLU A 83 4.12 32.89 -9.08
C GLU A 83 3.40 31.58 -8.77
N THR A 84 2.53 31.61 -7.75
CA THR A 84 1.72 30.45 -7.36
C THR A 84 0.75 30.08 -8.49
N CYS A 85 0.69 28.80 -8.86
CA CYS A 85 -0.20 28.36 -9.92
C CYS A 85 -1.68 28.60 -9.51
N PRO A 86 -2.44 29.41 -10.27
CA PRO A 86 -3.81 29.76 -9.90
C PRO A 86 -4.79 28.59 -10.04
N ARG A 87 -4.50 27.64 -10.94
CA ARG A 87 -5.34 26.45 -11.18
C ARG A 87 -5.34 25.46 -10.03
N CYS A 88 -4.18 25.21 -9.42
CA CYS A 88 -4.03 24.26 -8.32
C CYS A 88 -3.80 24.93 -6.95
N GLY A 89 -3.83 26.27 -6.88
CA GLY A 89 -3.55 27.02 -5.65
C GLY A 89 -2.17 26.74 -5.05
N GLY A 90 -1.18 26.38 -5.88
CA GLY A 90 0.17 26.05 -5.41
C GLY A 90 0.43 24.60 -5.05
N THR A 91 -0.58 23.73 -5.10
CA THR A 91 -0.45 22.33 -4.65
C THR A 91 0.22 21.41 -5.66
N GLY A 92 0.28 21.81 -6.94
CA GLY A 92 0.76 20.97 -8.04
C GLY A 92 -0.21 19.85 -8.46
N LYS A 93 -1.29 19.63 -7.69
CA LYS A 93 -2.28 18.59 -7.95
C LYS A 93 -3.41 19.14 -8.82
N GLY A 94 -3.75 18.40 -9.86
CA GLY A 94 -4.90 18.61 -10.73
C GLY A 94 -6.20 18.23 -10.03
N ARG A 95 -7.31 18.81 -10.48
CA ARG A 95 -8.63 18.43 -10.00
C ARG A 95 -9.01 17.08 -10.60
N SER A 96 -9.87 16.34 -9.91
CA SER A 96 -10.47 15.09 -10.40
C SER A 96 -11.33 15.26 -11.65
N ASP A 97 -11.68 16.51 -11.98
CA ASP A 97 -12.65 16.87 -13.01
C ASP A 97 -12.00 17.42 -14.30
N ASP A 98 -10.65 17.45 -14.36
CA ASP A 98 -9.84 17.79 -15.56
C ASP A 98 -9.36 16.50 -16.24
#